data_AF-A0A2M9YFD8-F1
#
_entry.id   AF-A0A2M9YFD8-F1
#
_cell.length_a   1.000
_cell.length_b   1.000
_cell.length_c   1.000
_cell.angle_alpha   90.00
_cell.angle_beta   90.00
_cell.angle_gamma   90.00
#
_symmetry.space_group_name_H-M   'P 1'
#
loop_
_entity.id
_entity.type
_entity.pdbx_description
1 polymer ?
#
loop_
_entity_poly.entity_id
_entity_poly.type
_entity_poly.pdbx_seq_one_letter_code
_entity_poly.pdbx_strand_id
1 'polypeptide(L)'
;MKEENSSFHLHSTQNPIKEGERISLSIPHSLQKDEFLVIIGIGCGYHAISYLKSVEDTTKILLLEPFSELETLVGTELKEKLGGVPVYYGWEKFELLDRSEWMPSSTKNLRIFIHPNYSRRYPDLSERMFSFFQKKESVSQNKLAKQEYGRLWVRNFFKHLKKSSESPDSYRILGKTLSPKTGKIGCFVGASPNLESEIDWIRQNKEKLFLLSSDTALGYLLENDIQPHAVLSIDSGLGTFYHFPEHIPENIPIFTWFGGASRIFDLKNPKIIYLSTHPLDQILGAKFYPKAPILENPSLNVAGLAVSILQSLGAESVLLKGFGFERERGKTHCRSTGYERYDRFFIDRKRSLYNSRYTPESRWRTRTSVLEILQKWSPIQILSEIDSKTQAFSGWENSLESYPSSFPGSGQNWRKLCSGISELPSEIQILLPRETRLLDPRT
;
A
#
# COMPACT_ATOMS: atom_id res chain seq x y z
N MET A 1 40.00 -3.25 -7.29
CA MET A 1 39.18 -2.01 -7.34
C MET A 1 39.79 -1.07 -8.37
N LYS A 2 39.15 -0.91 -9.54
CA LYS A 2 39.42 0.25 -10.39
C LYS A 2 38.51 1.37 -9.91
N GLU A 3 39.11 2.48 -9.48
CA GLU A 3 38.39 3.71 -9.15
C GLU A 3 37.78 4.30 -10.44
N GLU A 4 36.45 4.35 -10.49
CA GLU A 4 35.74 5.25 -11.39
C GLU A 4 35.32 6.48 -10.58
N ASN A 5 35.74 7.64 -11.08
CA ASN A 5 35.50 8.99 -10.59
C ASN A 5 34.01 9.30 -10.40
N SER A 6 33.49 8.94 -9.23
CA SER A 6 32.38 9.64 -8.62
C SER A 6 32.66 9.75 -7.13
N SER A 7 32.67 10.98 -6.63
CA SER A 7 32.69 11.28 -5.20
C SER A 7 31.38 10.83 -4.56
N PHE A 8 31.22 9.52 -4.39
CA PHE A 8 30.05 8.91 -3.75
C PHE A 8 30.29 8.81 -2.26
N HIS A 9 29.45 9.49 -1.49
CA HIS A 9 29.49 9.48 -0.04
C HIS A 9 28.38 8.58 0.52
N LEU A 10 28.69 7.77 1.53
CA LEU A 10 27.70 6.91 2.21
C LEU A 10 26.65 7.74 2.97
N HIS A 11 27.00 8.97 3.34
CA HIS A 11 26.16 9.94 4.04
C HIS A 11 26.23 11.29 3.32
N SER A 12 25.25 12.15 3.60
CA SER A 12 25.21 13.53 3.14
C SER A 12 26.49 14.28 3.53
N THR A 13 27.11 14.93 2.55
CA THR A 13 28.26 15.82 2.76
C THR A 13 27.88 17.15 3.40
N GLN A 14 26.59 17.53 3.37
CA GLN A 14 26.10 18.79 3.89
C GLN A 14 25.64 18.68 5.35
N ASN A 15 24.83 17.67 5.68
CA ASN A 15 24.36 17.46 7.04
C ASN A 15 23.95 15.98 7.29
N PRO A 16 24.92 15.12 7.65
CA PRO A 16 24.66 13.69 7.82
C PRO A 16 23.83 13.37 9.08
N ILE A 17 23.80 14.25 10.08
CA ILE A 17 22.97 14.08 11.28
C ILE A 17 21.48 14.21 10.93
N LYS A 18 21.10 15.29 10.24
CA LYS A 18 19.71 15.50 9.78
C LYS A 18 19.24 14.40 8.82
N GLU A 19 20.12 13.93 7.95
CA GLU A 19 19.83 12.76 7.12
C GLU A 19 19.56 11.53 8.00
N GLY A 20 20.41 11.28 8.99
CA GLY A 20 20.25 10.19 9.95
C GLY A 20 18.92 10.24 10.70
N GLU A 21 18.51 11.41 11.21
CA GLU A 21 17.22 11.63 11.86
C GLU A 21 16.04 11.31 10.92
N ARG A 22 16.10 11.76 9.66
CA ARG A 22 15.06 11.47 8.67
C ARG A 22 14.98 9.97 8.35
N ILE A 23 16.12 9.29 8.25
CA ILE A 23 16.19 7.85 7.97
C ILE A 23 15.74 7.04 9.19
N SER A 24 16.02 7.47 10.42
CA SER A 24 15.56 6.75 11.60
C SER A 24 14.04 6.65 11.69
N LEU A 25 13.31 7.62 11.13
CA LEU A 25 11.84 7.62 11.11
C LEU A 25 11.24 6.54 10.20
N SER A 26 12.02 5.98 9.26
CA SER A 26 11.57 4.86 8.42
C SER A 26 11.90 3.50 9.01
N ILE A 27 12.60 3.46 10.15
CA ILE A 27 12.91 2.22 10.87
C ILE A 27 11.71 1.84 11.76
N PRO A 28 11.30 0.56 11.84
CA PRO A 28 10.12 0.18 12.61
C PRO A 28 10.26 0.38 14.14
N HIS A 29 9.60 1.41 14.70
CA HIS A 29 9.73 1.79 16.12
C HIS A 29 9.09 0.86 17.17
N SER A 30 8.07 0.07 16.82
CA SER A 30 7.36 -0.81 17.77
C SER A 30 7.63 -2.28 17.48
N LEU A 31 8.53 -2.88 18.26
CA LEU A 31 8.84 -4.31 18.20
C LEU A 31 7.98 -5.09 19.20
N GLN A 32 7.29 -6.13 18.73
CA GLN A 32 6.58 -7.07 19.60
C GLN A 32 7.56 -7.90 20.45
N LYS A 33 7.04 -8.64 21.43
CA LYS A 33 7.86 -9.42 22.38
C LYS A 33 8.75 -10.45 21.69
N ASP A 34 8.31 -10.97 20.56
CA ASP A 34 8.93 -12.03 19.76
C ASP A 34 9.52 -11.54 18.43
N GLU A 35 9.63 -10.21 18.25
CA GLU A 35 10.26 -9.58 17.07
C GLU A 35 11.71 -9.19 17.36
N PHE A 36 12.58 -9.41 16.37
CA PHE A 36 13.98 -8.98 16.39
C PHE A 36 14.29 -8.17 15.13
N LEU A 37 14.92 -7.01 15.29
CA LEU A 37 15.21 -6.06 14.23
C LEU A 37 16.67 -6.13 13.80
N VAL A 38 16.90 -6.31 12.52
CA VAL A 38 18.22 -6.22 11.88
C VAL A 38 18.28 -4.95 11.03
N ILE A 39 19.19 -4.05 11.38
CA ILE A 39 19.47 -2.81 10.63
C ILE A 39 20.76 -3.01 9.85
N ILE A 40 20.70 -2.85 8.53
CA ILE A 40 21.79 -3.18 7.61
C ILE A 40 22.29 -1.92 6.90
N GLY A 41 23.61 -1.73 6.88
CA GLY A 41 24.27 -0.57 6.28
C GLY A 41 24.33 0.61 7.24
N ILE A 42 25.23 0.52 8.23
CA ILE A 42 25.34 1.48 9.33
C ILE A 42 26.16 2.71 8.92
N GLY A 43 27.22 2.51 8.13
CA GLY A 43 28.19 3.54 7.80
C GLY A 43 28.77 4.17 9.07
N CYS A 44 28.65 5.49 9.21
CA CYS A 44 29.06 6.26 10.39
C CYS A 44 27.95 6.34 11.46
N GLY A 45 26.87 5.55 11.34
CA GLY A 45 25.89 5.33 12.39
C GLY A 45 24.88 6.45 12.66
N TYR A 46 24.82 7.52 11.87
CA TYR A 46 23.93 8.67 12.14
C TYR A 46 22.46 8.27 12.33
N HIS A 47 21.92 7.41 11.47
CA HIS A 47 20.54 6.92 11.59
C HIS A 47 20.37 5.91 12.73
N ALA A 48 21.35 5.04 12.96
CA ALA A 48 21.30 4.05 14.04
C ALA A 48 21.32 4.75 15.42
N ILE A 49 22.19 5.74 15.61
CA ILE A 49 22.27 6.54 16.84
C ILE A 49 20.95 7.29 17.07
N SER A 50 20.40 7.95 16.05
CA SER A 50 19.11 8.65 16.17
C SER A 50 17.96 7.69 16.49
N TYR A 51 17.95 6.51 15.87
CA TYR A 51 16.94 5.49 16.12
C TYR A 51 17.03 4.93 17.55
N LEU A 52 18.23 4.61 18.03
CA LEU A 52 18.44 4.05 19.37
C LEU A 52 18.02 5.01 20.50
N LYS A 53 18.08 6.33 20.28
CA LYS A 53 17.54 7.33 21.22
C LYS A 53 16.01 7.29 21.34
N SER A 54 15.32 6.71 20.36
CA SER A 54 13.86 6.68 20.27
C SER A 54 13.22 5.37 20.71
N VAL A 55 14.01 4.36 21.07
CA VAL A 55 13.52 3.02 21.45
C VAL A 55 13.82 2.70 22.91
N GLU A 56 12.88 2.02 23.56
CA GLU A 56 13.00 1.64 24.98
C GLU A 56 13.78 0.33 25.18
N ASP A 57 13.71 -0.60 24.23
CA ASP A 57 14.30 -1.94 24.32
C ASP A 57 15.29 -2.19 23.19
N THR A 58 16.57 -2.01 23.48
CA THR A 58 17.67 -2.19 22.53
C THR A 58 18.16 -3.63 22.41
N THR A 59 17.69 -4.53 23.28
CA THR A 59 18.11 -5.94 23.31
C THR A 59 17.61 -6.75 22.10
N LYS A 60 16.64 -6.19 21.37
CA LYS A 60 16.02 -6.79 20.19
C LYS A 60 16.59 -6.26 18.87
N ILE A 61 17.74 -5.60 18.92
CA ILE A 61 18.31 -4.91 17.77
C ILE A 61 19.69 -5.49 17.48
N LEU A 62 19.96 -5.74 16.20
CA LEU A 62 21.28 -6.04 15.68
C LEU A 62 21.61 -5.07 14.56
N LEU A 63 22.85 -4.59 14.56
CA LEU A 63 23.39 -3.71 13.55
C LEU A 63 24.38 -4.51 12.70
N LEU A 64 24.21 -4.46 11.37
CA LEU A 64 25.07 -5.14 10.42
C LEU A 64 25.64 -4.15 9.41
N GLU A 65 26.95 -3.93 9.46
CA GLU A 65 27.69 -3.20 8.45
C GLU A 65 28.30 -4.18 7.45
N PRO A 66 27.85 -4.21 6.19
CA PRO A 66 28.34 -5.20 5.23
C PRO A 66 29.83 -5.07 4.87
N PHE A 67 30.45 -3.90 5.05
CA PHE A 67 31.85 -3.67 4.70
C PHE A 67 32.75 -3.70 5.94
N SER A 68 33.67 -4.66 6.01
CA SER A 68 34.54 -4.84 7.18
C SER A 68 35.51 -3.67 7.41
N GLU A 69 35.85 -2.93 6.35
CA GLU A 69 36.78 -1.81 6.37
C GLU A 69 36.28 -0.67 7.28
N LEU A 70 34.96 -0.55 7.45
CA LEU A 70 34.36 0.45 8.32
C LEU A 70 34.57 0.15 9.81
N GLU A 71 34.88 -1.09 10.18
CA GLU A 71 35.22 -1.44 11.56
C GLU A 71 36.47 -0.68 12.02
N THR A 72 37.52 -0.69 11.20
CA THR A 72 38.79 -0.02 11.50
C THR A 72 38.64 1.51 11.49
N LEU A 73 37.74 2.04 10.65
CA LEU A 73 37.58 3.49 10.48
C LEU A 73 36.73 4.14 11.57
N VAL A 74 35.61 3.52 11.95
CA VAL A 74 34.60 4.13 12.83
C VAL A 74 34.13 3.21 13.96
N GLY A 75 34.61 1.97 14.03
CA GLY A 75 34.13 0.97 14.98
C GLY A 75 34.27 1.37 16.45
N THR A 76 35.42 1.92 16.83
CA THR A 76 35.67 2.38 18.22
C THR A 76 34.68 3.49 18.63
N GLU A 77 34.52 4.50 17.79
CA GLU A 77 33.60 5.63 18.04
C GLU A 77 32.14 5.18 18.07
N LEU A 78 31.75 4.29 17.14
CA LEU A 78 30.39 3.76 17.08
C LEU A 78 30.06 2.90 18.28
N LYS A 79 31.00 2.08 18.76
CA LYS A 79 30.79 1.23 19.92
C LYS A 79 30.42 2.03 21.17
N GLU A 80 31.06 3.19 21.37
CA GLU A 80 30.72 4.11 22.46
C GLU A 80 29.31 4.71 22.28
N LYS A 81 29.01 5.20 21.07
CA LYS A 81 27.75 5.90 20.79
C LYS A 81 26.52 5.00 20.73
N LEU A 82 26.68 3.71 20.39
CA LEU A 82 25.59 2.75 20.21
C LEU A 82 25.24 1.98 21.49
N GLY A 83 25.91 2.26 22.61
CA GLY A 83 25.44 1.86 23.95
C GLY A 83 25.30 0.35 24.18
N GLY A 84 26.14 -0.46 23.52
CA GLY A 84 26.18 -1.91 23.72
C GLY A 84 25.27 -2.75 22.80
N VAL A 85 24.60 -2.14 21.83
CA VAL A 85 23.90 -2.88 20.77
C VAL A 85 24.92 -3.68 19.94
N PRO A 86 24.70 -4.98 19.66
CA PRO A 86 25.60 -5.78 18.85
C PRO A 86 25.77 -5.18 17.45
N VAL A 87 27.03 -4.95 17.05
CA VAL A 87 27.41 -4.52 15.71
C VAL A 87 28.30 -5.58 15.08
N TYR A 88 27.90 -6.06 13.91
CA TYR A 88 28.68 -6.99 13.10
C TYR A 88 29.21 -6.27 11.86
N TYR A 89 30.50 -6.45 11.59
CA TYR A 89 31.18 -5.88 10.43
C TYR A 89 31.61 -6.97 9.45
N GLY A 90 31.29 -6.78 8.18
CA GLY A 90 31.61 -7.70 7.10
C GLY A 90 30.51 -8.73 6.85
N TRP A 91 29.82 -8.60 5.71
CA TRP A 91 28.74 -9.51 5.31
C TRP A 91 29.23 -10.96 5.14
N GLU A 92 30.38 -11.15 4.50
CA GLU A 92 30.92 -12.47 4.16
C GLU A 92 31.26 -13.29 5.40
N LYS A 93 31.66 -12.62 6.50
CA LYS A 93 31.85 -13.27 7.79
C LYS A 93 30.51 -13.54 8.48
N PHE A 94 29.60 -12.58 8.42
CA PHE A 94 28.29 -12.68 9.04
C PHE A 94 27.43 -13.81 8.46
N GLU A 95 27.45 -14.01 7.13
CA GLU A 95 26.63 -15.03 6.47
C GLU A 95 27.01 -16.47 6.86
N LEU A 96 28.23 -16.67 7.38
CA LEU A 96 28.74 -17.94 7.88
C LEU A 96 28.32 -18.24 9.33
N LEU A 97 27.84 -17.25 10.08
CA LEU A 97 27.44 -17.43 11.48
C LEU A 97 26.19 -18.31 11.61
N ASP A 98 26.19 -19.18 12.61
CA ASP A 98 25.00 -19.90 13.00
C ASP A 98 23.93 -18.92 13.52
N ARG A 99 22.66 -19.27 13.32
CA ARG A 99 21.53 -18.45 13.75
C ARG A 99 21.56 -18.18 15.27
N SER A 100 22.02 -19.14 16.08
CA SER A 100 22.08 -18.95 17.53
C SER A 100 23.12 -17.92 18.00
N GLU A 101 24.07 -17.56 17.15
CA GLU A 101 25.16 -16.64 17.49
C GLU A 101 24.74 -15.16 17.46
N TRP A 102 23.70 -14.82 16.69
CA TRP A 102 23.28 -13.44 16.47
C TRP A 102 21.78 -13.22 16.70
N MET A 103 20.99 -14.28 16.84
CA MET A 103 19.54 -14.19 17.01
C MET A 103 19.10 -14.82 18.34
N PRO A 104 18.44 -14.07 19.23
CA PRO A 104 17.91 -14.60 20.49
C PRO A 104 16.93 -15.75 20.25
N SER A 105 17.00 -16.82 21.05
CA SER A 105 16.16 -18.02 20.90
C SER A 105 14.65 -17.75 21.05
N SER A 106 14.25 -16.66 21.71
CA SER A 106 12.87 -16.20 21.86
C SER A 106 12.29 -15.54 20.60
N THR A 107 13.11 -15.31 19.57
CA THR A 107 12.73 -14.62 18.34
C THR A 107 11.86 -15.51 17.44
N LYS A 108 10.67 -15.03 17.08
CA LYS A 108 9.78 -15.67 16.10
C LYS A 108 9.73 -14.95 14.77
N ASN A 109 9.83 -13.62 14.78
CA ASN A 109 9.70 -12.79 13.58
C ASN A 109 10.93 -11.90 13.43
N LEU A 110 11.45 -11.80 12.21
CA LEU A 110 12.56 -10.90 11.88
C LEU A 110 12.02 -9.67 11.15
N ARG A 111 12.43 -8.49 11.59
CA ARG A 111 12.28 -7.26 10.82
C ARG A 111 13.62 -6.87 10.25
N ILE A 112 13.66 -6.56 8.97
CA ILE A 112 14.88 -6.19 8.27
C ILE A 112 14.71 -4.77 7.74
N PHE A 113 15.65 -3.91 8.08
CA PHE A 113 15.76 -2.57 7.51
C PHE A 113 17.11 -2.45 6.82
N ILE A 114 17.12 -2.14 5.53
CA ILE A 114 18.34 -1.86 4.78
C ILE A 114 18.42 -0.37 4.51
N HIS A 115 19.55 0.24 4.85
CA HIS A 115 19.77 1.65 4.65
C HIS A 115 19.60 2.02 3.16
N PRO A 116 18.83 3.07 2.82
CA PRO A 116 18.48 3.39 1.43
C PRO A 116 19.69 3.60 0.50
N ASN A 117 20.79 4.18 0.99
CA ASN A 117 22.01 4.35 0.19
C ASN A 117 22.68 3.01 -0.14
N TYR A 118 22.63 2.04 0.78
CA TYR A 118 23.17 0.71 0.55
C TYR A 118 22.30 -0.06 -0.45
N SER A 119 20.98 -0.01 -0.29
CA SER A 119 20.02 -0.61 -1.24
C SER A 119 20.19 -0.09 -2.66
N ARG A 120 20.43 1.23 -2.82
CA ARG A 120 20.65 1.85 -4.14
C ARG A 120 22.02 1.52 -4.73
N ARG A 121 23.07 1.52 -3.91
CA ARG A 121 24.45 1.42 -4.40
C ARG A 121 24.89 -0.03 -4.64
N TYR A 122 24.34 -0.96 -3.86
CA TYR A 122 24.69 -2.38 -3.83
C TYR A 122 23.42 -3.24 -3.85
N PRO A 123 22.64 -3.18 -4.95
CA PRO A 123 21.36 -3.91 -5.05
C PRO A 123 21.56 -5.43 -4.90
N ASP A 124 22.55 -6.02 -5.57
CA ASP A 124 22.82 -7.46 -5.52
C ASP A 124 23.18 -7.93 -4.10
N LEU A 125 24.03 -7.15 -3.40
CA LEU A 125 24.40 -7.44 -2.02
C LEU A 125 23.18 -7.30 -1.08
N SER A 126 22.36 -6.28 -1.31
CA SER A 126 21.14 -6.05 -0.53
C SER A 126 20.14 -7.19 -0.71
N GLU A 127 19.97 -7.71 -1.92
CA GLU A 127 19.12 -8.86 -2.21
C GLU A 127 19.66 -10.14 -1.55
N ARG A 128 20.97 -10.38 -1.61
CA ARG A 128 21.62 -11.52 -0.91
C ARG A 128 21.34 -11.47 0.59
N MET A 129 21.58 -10.31 1.21
CA MET A 129 21.35 -10.12 2.65
C MET A 129 19.88 -10.33 3.00
N PHE A 130 18.97 -9.71 2.25
CA PHE A 130 17.55 -9.84 2.45
C PHE A 130 17.08 -11.31 2.35
N SER A 131 17.58 -12.03 1.34
CA SER A 131 17.29 -13.44 1.12
C SER A 131 17.79 -14.34 2.26
N PHE A 132 18.98 -14.06 2.81
CA PHE A 132 19.54 -14.80 3.94
C PHE A 132 18.65 -14.68 5.18
N PHE A 133 18.29 -13.46 5.59
CA PHE A 133 17.46 -13.25 6.77
C PHE A 133 16.04 -13.80 6.57
N GLN A 134 15.51 -13.72 5.35
CA GLN A 134 14.22 -14.34 5.01
C GLN A 134 14.20 -15.87 5.09
N LYS A 135 15.32 -16.55 4.83
CA LYS A 135 15.42 -18.03 4.95
C LYS A 135 15.50 -18.49 6.40
N LYS A 136 16.00 -17.64 7.29
CA LYS A 136 16.17 -17.91 8.72
C LYS A 136 14.96 -17.47 9.57
N GLU A 137 13.94 -16.87 8.97
CA GLU A 137 12.65 -16.63 9.62
C GLU A 137 11.88 -17.97 9.76
N SER A 138 11.38 -18.29 10.96
CA SER A 138 10.37 -19.35 11.07
C SER A 138 9.15 -18.90 10.27
N VAL A 139 8.77 -19.66 9.23
CA VAL A 139 7.68 -19.36 8.29
C VAL A 139 6.50 -18.70 9.01
N SER A 140 6.48 -17.36 9.02
CA SER A 140 5.42 -16.64 9.72
C SER A 140 4.17 -16.71 8.85
N GLN A 141 3.00 -16.82 9.49
CA GLN A 141 1.71 -16.82 8.78
C GLN A 141 1.55 -15.57 7.88
N ASN A 142 2.26 -14.48 8.19
CA ASN A 142 2.29 -13.26 7.39
C ASN A 142 3.06 -13.42 6.07
N LYS A 143 4.11 -14.25 6.00
CA LYS A 143 4.85 -14.55 4.76
C LYS A 143 4.04 -15.43 3.83
N LEU A 144 3.40 -16.48 4.37
CA LEU A 144 2.46 -17.31 3.62
C LEU A 144 1.28 -16.48 3.11
N ALA A 145 0.71 -15.61 3.95
CA ALA A 145 -0.35 -14.69 3.52
C ALA A 145 0.13 -13.77 2.38
N LYS A 146 1.30 -13.11 2.52
CA LYS A 146 1.85 -12.24 1.46
C LYS A 146 2.14 -12.99 0.15
N GLN A 147 2.67 -14.20 0.23
CA GLN A 147 2.92 -15.04 -0.97
C GLN A 147 1.62 -15.50 -1.62
N GLU A 148 0.62 -15.90 -0.83
CA GLU A 148 -0.69 -16.29 -1.35
C GLU A 148 -1.45 -15.09 -1.95
N TYR A 149 -1.34 -13.90 -1.35
CA TYR A 149 -1.86 -12.66 -1.94
C TYR A 149 -1.12 -12.28 -3.22
N GLY A 150 0.21 -12.40 -3.28
CA GLY A 150 0.98 -12.18 -4.51
C GLY A 150 0.55 -13.09 -5.65
N ARG A 151 0.37 -14.39 -5.37
CA ARG A 151 -0.16 -15.35 -6.35
C ARG A 151 -1.59 -15.02 -6.77
N LEU A 152 -2.44 -14.60 -5.83
CA LEU A 152 -3.82 -14.18 -6.10
C LEU A 152 -3.85 -12.96 -7.02
N TRP A 153 -3.00 -11.95 -6.79
CA TRP A 153 -2.91 -10.75 -7.63
C TRP A 153 -2.53 -11.08 -9.06
N VAL A 154 -1.56 -11.96 -9.29
CA VAL A 154 -1.17 -12.41 -10.64
C VAL A 154 -2.31 -13.14 -11.34
N ARG A 155 -2.98 -14.07 -10.65
CA ARG A 155 -4.15 -14.79 -11.18
C ARG A 155 -5.28 -13.85 -11.53
N ASN A 156 -5.65 -12.97 -10.61
CA ASN A 156 -6.68 -11.97 -10.80
C ASN A 156 -6.33 -11.07 -11.98
N PHE A 157 -5.07 -10.63 -12.08
CA PHE A 157 -4.62 -9.75 -13.16
C PHE A 157 -4.94 -10.34 -14.53
N PHE A 158 -4.44 -11.54 -14.84
CA PHE A 158 -4.66 -12.14 -16.16
C PHE A 158 -6.12 -12.55 -16.39
N LYS A 159 -6.82 -13.02 -15.36
CA LYS A 159 -8.25 -13.34 -15.43
C LYS A 159 -9.08 -12.11 -15.79
N HIS A 160 -8.84 -10.99 -15.11
CA HIS A 160 -9.59 -9.75 -15.32
C HIS A 160 -9.19 -9.04 -16.61
N LEU A 161 -7.94 -9.18 -17.03
CA LEU A 161 -7.47 -8.72 -18.33
C LEU A 161 -8.17 -9.47 -19.48
N LYS A 162 -8.33 -10.80 -19.34
CA LYS A 162 -9.13 -11.60 -20.28
C LYS A 162 -10.58 -11.14 -20.29
N LYS A 163 -11.19 -11.02 -19.11
CA LYS A 163 -12.58 -10.59 -18.98
C LYS A 163 -12.84 -9.20 -19.55
N SER A 164 -11.93 -8.26 -19.35
CA SER A 164 -12.08 -6.90 -19.86
C SER A 164 -11.96 -6.84 -21.39
N SER A 165 -11.15 -7.72 -21.99
CA SER A 165 -11.06 -7.86 -23.46
C SER A 165 -12.34 -8.40 -24.11
N GLU A 166 -13.14 -9.16 -23.36
CA GLU A 166 -14.41 -9.74 -23.83
C GLU A 166 -15.59 -8.76 -23.74
N SER A 167 -15.43 -7.65 -23.00
CA SER A 167 -16.48 -6.64 -22.82
C SER A 167 -15.90 -5.23 -22.68
N PRO A 168 -15.09 -4.75 -23.65
CA PRO A 168 -14.27 -3.55 -23.52
C PRO A 168 -15.08 -2.29 -23.19
N ASP A 169 -16.33 -2.19 -23.64
CA ASP A 169 -17.18 -1.03 -23.39
C ASP A 169 -17.51 -0.80 -21.91
N SER A 170 -17.46 -1.85 -21.10
CA SER A 170 -17.69 -1.80 -19.64
C SER A 170 -16.47 -1.34 -18.84
N TYR A 171 -15.33 -1.10 -19.50
CA TYR A 171 -14.06 -0.77 -18.84
C TYR A 171 -13.45 0.52 -19.39
N ARG A 172 -12.78 1.27 -18.52
CA ARG A 172 -11.92 2.39 -18.89
C ARG A 172 -10.63 2.30 -18.08
N ILE A 173 -9.54 2.88 -18.59
CA ILE A 173 -8.30 3.08 -17.83
C ILE A 173 -8.25 4.53 -17.34
N LEU A 174 -7.76 4.77 -16.13
CA LEU A 174 -7.31 6.09 -15.73
C LEU A 174 -6.03 6.40 -16.51
N GLY A 175 -6.18 7.04 -17.67
CA GLY A 175 -5.15 7.13 -18.71
C GLY A 175 -4.26 8.35 -18.63
N LYS A 176 -4.62 9.37 -17.85
CA LYS A 176 -3.78 10.55 -17.59
C LYS A 176 -4.20 11.30 -16.34
N THR A 177 -3.25 12.04 -15.77
CA THR A 177 -3.52 13.02 -14.70
C THR A 177 -4.00 14.33 -15.31
N LEU A 178 -5.12 14.85 -14.82
CA LEU A 178 -5.61 16.19 -15.16
C LEU A 178 -4.94 17.24 -14.27
N SER A 179 -4.69 18.44 -14.82
CA SER A 179 -4.24 19.57 -14.02
C SER A 179 -5.32 19.95 -12.98
N PRO A 180 -4.93 20.26 -11.73
CA PRO A 180 -5.86 20.75 -10.71
C PRO A 180 -6.65 21.97 -11.23
N LYS A 181 -7.96 21.98 -10.99
CA LYS A 181 -8.84 23.08 -11.38
C LYS A 181 -9.37 23.79 -10.13
N THR A 182 -9.26 25.11 -10.12
CA THR A 182 -9.71 25.96 -9.01
C THR A 182 -11.18 25.69 -8.66
N GLY A 183 -11.47 25.51 -7.38
CA GLY A 183 -12.79 25.25 -6.83
C GLY A 183 -13.28 23.81 -6.97
N LYS A 184 -12.51 22.89 -7.58
CA LYS A 184 -12.89 21.48 -7.71
C LYS A 184 -12.39 20.67 -6.52
N ILE A 185 -13.33 20.28 -5.67
CA ILE A 185 -13.04 19.55 -4.44
C ILE A 185 -13.53 18.10 -4.53
N GLY A 186 -12.62 17.17 -4.34
CA GLY A 186 -12.93 15.76 -4.14
C GLY A 186 -13.34 15.48 -2.70
N CYS A 187 -14.17 14.49 -2.46
CA CYS A 187 -14.52 14.05 -1.12
C CYS A 187 -14.43 12.52 -1.05
N PHE A 188 -13.47 12.02 -0.27
CA PHE A 188 -13.37 10.61 0.01
C PHE A 188 -14.22 10.26 1.22
N VAL A 189 -15.08 9.25 1.06
CA VAL A 189 -15.97 8.77 2.11
C VAL A 189 -15.51 7.39 2.61
N GLY A 190 -14.85 7.38 3.76
CA GLY A 190 -14.51 6.17 4.52
C GLY A 190 -15.69 5.63 5.33
N ALA A 191 -15.52 4.48 5.96
CA ALA A 191 -16.58 3.79 6.70
C ALA A 191 -16.44 3.89 8.23
N SER A 192 -15.73 4.90 8.74
CA SER A 192 -15.54 5.08 10.19
C SER A 192 -16.87 5.46 10.86
N PRO A 193 -17.04 5.21 12.18
CA PRO A 193 -18.31 5.45 12.88
C PRO A 193 -18.84 6.89 12.75
N ASN A 194 -17.95 7.88 12.68
CA ASN A 194 -18.32 9.29 12.53
C ASN A 194 -19.02 9.62 11.20
N LEU A 195 -19.02 8.72 10.21
CA LEU A 195 -19.82 8.92 9.00
C LEU A 195 -21.31 9.13 9.32
N GLU A 196 -21.80 8.52 10.41
CA GLU A 196 -23.20 8.65 10.84
C GLU A 196 -23.57 10.08 11.25
N SER A 197 -22.66 10.82 11.88
CA SER A 197 -22.89 12.23 12.23
C SER A 197 -22.60 13.18 11.07
N GLU A 198 -21.84 12.74 10.07
CA GLU A 198 -21.48 13.55 8.89
C GLU A 198 -22.47 13.41 7.72
N ILE A 199 -23.43 12.50 7.79
CA ILE A 199 -24.30 12.15 6.66
C ILE A 199 -25.15 13.32 6.16
N ASP A 200 -25.67 14.15 7.07
CA ASP A 200 -26.47 15.33 6.73
C ASP A 200 -25.64 16.40 6.02
N TRP A 201 -24.39 16.58 6.46
CA TRP A 201 -23.45 17.46 5.80
C TRP A 201 -23.14 16.98 4.39
N ILE A 202 -22.95 15.66 4.19
CA ILE A 202 -22.73 15.10 2.84
C ILE A 202 -23.95 15.36 1.96
N ARG A 203 -25.17 15.15 2.49
CA ARG A 203 -26.42 15.37 1.75
C ARG A 203 -26.56 16.82 1.27
N GLN A 204 -26.16 17.79 2.09
CA GLN A 204 -26.23 19.22 1.75
C GLN A 204 -25.17 19.67 0.73
N ASN A 205 -24.05 18.95 0.63
CA ASN A 205 -22.89 19.39 -0.16
C ASN A 205 -22.57 18.50 -1.37
N LYS A 206 -23.22 17.33 -1.52
CA LYS A 206 -22.90 16.33 -2.56
C LYS A 206 -22.88 16.86 -3.99
N GLU A 207 -23.73 17.83 -4.32
CA GLU A 207 -23.81 18.43 -5.67
C GLU A 207 -22.59 19.29 -6.04
N LYS A 208 -21.80 19.71 -5.04
CA LYS A 208 -20.61 20.55 -5.22
C LYS A 208 -19.31 19.74 -5.22
N LEU A 209 -19.36 18.44 -4.92
CA LEU A 209 -18.19 17.61 -4.63
C LEU A 209 -18.13 16.40 -5.56
N PHE A 210 -16.93 15.92 -5.86
CA PHE A 210 -16.80 14.56 -6.37
C PHE A 210 -16.78 13.57 -5.20
N LEU A 211 -17.88 12.87 -4.97
CA LEU A 211 -17.99 11.84 -3.93
C LEU A 211 -17.37 10.52 -4.39
N LEU A 212 -16.20 10.19 -3.82
CA LEU A 212 -15.55 8.89 -3.97
C LEU A 212 -15.76 8.06 -2.70
N SER A 213 -16.64 7.06 -2.76
CA SER A 213 -16.90 6.18 -1.62
C SER A 213 -15.86 5.07 -1.53
N SER A 214 -15.43 4.69 -0.33
CA SER A 214 -14.89 3.35 -0.13
C SER A 214 -15.98 2.30 -0.39
N ASP A 215 -15.59 1.11 -0.85
CA ASP A 215 -16.50 -0.04 -0.93
C ASP A 215 -17.26 -0.29 0.38
N THR A 216 -16.57 -0.16 1.51
CA THR A 216 -17.10 -0.44 2.83
C THR A 216 -18.19 0.55 3.23
N ALA A 217 -18.06 1.83 2.85
CA ALA A 217 -19.04 2.89 3.16
C ALA A 217 -20.24 2.90 2.20
N LEU A 218 -20.15 2.23 1.05
CA LEU A 218 -21.15 2.27 -0.01
C LEU A 218 -22.56 1.91 0.51
N GLY A 219 -22.66 0.84 1.30
CA GLY A 219 -23.94 0.40 1.84
C GLY A 219 -24.63 1.47 2.69
N TYR A 220 -23.87 2.16 3.55
CA TYR A 220 -24.41 3.23 4.39
C TYR A 220 -24.85 4.44 3.58
N LEU A 221 -24.10 4.84 2.57
CA LEU A 221 -24.46 5.95 1.69
C LEU A 221 -25.76 5.67 0.92
N LEU A 222 -25.88 4.49 0.32
CA LEU A 222 -27.06 4.12 -0.46
C LEU A 222 -28.32 4.00 0.41
N GLU A 223 -28.21 3.47 1.63
CA GLU A 223 -29.35 3.44 2.57
C GLU A 223 -29.82 4.84 3.03
N ASN A 224 -29.00 5.87 2.84
CA ASN A 224 -29.31 7.26 3.17
C ASN A 224 -29.61 8.12 1.93
N ASP A 225 -29.92 7.48 0.80
CA ASP A 225 -30.24 8.11 -0.49
C ASP A 225 -29.12 9.01 -1.03
N ILE A 226 -27.87 8.62 -0.76
CA ILE A 226 -26.67 9.30 -1.26
C ILE A 226 -25.97 8.38 -2.25
N GLN A 227 -26.06 8.73 -3.52
CA GLN A 227 -25.32 8.07 -4.59
C GLN A 227 -23.94 8.72 -4.74
N PRO A 228 -22.82 7.99 -4.51
CA PRO A 228 -21.50 8.51 -4.80
C PRO A 228 -21.27 8.58 -6.33
N HIS A 229 -20.32 9.43 -6.73
CA HIS A 229 -19.91 9.54 -8.13
C HIS A 229 -19.11 8.30 -8.57
N ALA A 230 -18.36 7.70 -7.66
CA ALA A 230 -17.67 6.44 -7.88
C ALA A 230 -17.39 5.70 -6.58
N VAL A 231 -17.05 4.42 -6.68
CA VAL A 231 -16.63 3.57 -5.55
C VAL A 231 -15.19 3.15 -5.75
N LEU A 232 -14.37 3.19 -4.69
CA LEU A 232 -13.00 2.69 -4.66
C LEU A 232 -12.96 1.32 -3.97
N SER A 233 -12.52 0.31 -4.69
CA SER A 233 -12.32 -1.06 -4.21
C SER A 233 -10.90 -1.51 -4.52
N ILE A 234 -10.14 -1.89 -3.49
CA ILE A 234 -8.71 -2.24 -3.63
C ILE A 234 -8.42 -3.71 -3.32
N ASP A 235 -9.21 -4.31 -2.42
CA ASP A 235 -8.91 -5.63 -1.89
C ASP A 235 -9.17 -6.73 -2.92
N SER A 236 -8.36 -7.78 -2.85
CA SER A 236 -8.41 -8.94 -3.76
C SER A 236 -9.18 -10.13 -3.20
N GLY A 237 -9.49 -10.09 -1.91
CA GLY A 237 -10.08 -11.20 -1.17
C GLY A 237 -11.57 -11.38 -1.43
N LEU A 238 -12.08 -12.58 -1.12
CA LEU A 238 -13.51 -12.89 -1.23
C LEU A 238 -14.38 -12.03 -0.28
N GLY A 239 -13.81 -11.60 0.84
CA GLY A 239 -14.49 -10.74 1.82
C GLY A 239 -14.98 -9.42 1.24
N THR A 240 -14.31 -8.90 0.20
CA THR A 240 -14.69 -7.65 -0.50
C THR A 240 -16.12 -7.70 -1.02
N PHE A 241 -16.63 -8.89 -1.39
CA PHE A 241 -18.01 -9.05 -1.83
C PHE A 241 -19.02 -8.49 -0.83
N TYR A 242 -18.79 -8.71 0.47
CA TYR A 242 -19.74 -8.27 1.49
C TYR A 242 -19.90 -6.75 1.52
N HIS A 243 -18.91 -5.97 1.09
CA HIS A 243 -18.96 -4.50 1.06
C HIS A 243 -19.92 -3.94 0.01
N PHE A 244 -20.27 -4.73 -1.01
CA PHE A 244 -21.20 -4.35 -2.06
C PHE A 244 -22.62 -4.81 -1.69
N PRO A 245 -23.60 -3.89 -1.56
CA PRO A 245 -25.00 -4.26 -1.40
C PRO A 245 -25.49 -5.13 -2.57
N GLU A 246 -26.58 -5.88 -2.36
CA GLU A 246 -27.19 -6.72 -3.41
C GLU A 246 -27.65 -5.87 -4.61
N HIS A 247 -28.22 -4.70 -4.33
CA HIS A 247 -28.70 -3.75 -5.34
C HIS A 247 -27.84 -2.49 -5.30
N ILE A 248 -26.93 -2.37 -6.27
CA ILE A 248 -26.14 -1.16 -6.49
C ILE A 248 -26.61 -0.56 -7.81
N PRO A 249 -26.87 0.75 -7.87
CA PRO A 249 -27.19 1.41 -9.13
C PRO A 249 -26.10 1.12 -10.18
N GLU A 250 -26.49 0.53 -11.31
CA GLU A 250 -25.55 0.03 -12.33
C GLU A 250 -24.71 1.17 -12.96
N ASN A 251 -25.15 2.42 -12.83
CA ASN A 251 -24.46 3.60 -13.35
C ASN A 251 -23.28 4.07 -12.48
N ILE A 252 -23.10 3.55 -11.26
CA ILE A 252 -21.97 3.96 -10.40
C ILE A 252 -20.70 3.23 -10.86
N PRO A 253 -19.67 3.93 -11.38
CA PRO A 253 -18.41 3.31 -11.75
C PRO A 253 -17.62 2.88 -10.51
N ILE A 254 -16.83 1.82 -10.67
CA ILE A 254 -15.96 1.28 -9.64
C ILE A 254 -14.50 1.46 -10.06
N PHE A 255 -13.77 2.31 -9.34
CA PHE A 255 -12.31 2.38 -9.38
C PHE A 255 -11.73 1.12 -8.71
N THR A 256 -10.94 0.37 -9.48
CA THR A 256 -10.25 -0.85 -9.04
C THR A 256 -8.97 -1.01 -9.86
N TRP A 257 -8.21 -2.06 -9.57
CA TRP A 257 -7.07 -2.50 -10.37
C TRP A 257 -7.29 -3.95 -10.83
N PHE A 258 -6.50 -4.43 -11.79
CA PHE A 258 -6.66 -5.80 -12.32
C PHE A 258 -6.36 -6.90 -11.28
N GLY A 259 -5.58 -6.61 -10.24
CA GLY A 259 -5.37 -7.50 -9.11
C GLY A 259 -6.54 -7.57 -8.10
N GLY A 260 -7.55 -6.70 -8.21
CA GLY A 260 -8.69 -6.59 -7.28
C GLY A 260 -9.59 -7.82 -7.25
N ALA A 261 -10.59 -7.85 -6.37
CA ALA A 261 -11.44 -9.04 -6.15
C ALA A 261 -12.28 -9.41 -7.38
N SER A 262 -12.30 -10.70 -7.76
CA SER A 262 -13.05 -11.15 -8.94
C SER A 262 -14.53 -10.80 -8.95
N ARG A 263 -15.17 -10.80 -7.78
CA ARG A 263 -16.60 -10.48 -7.68
C ARG A 263 -16.91 -9.05 -8.13
N ILE A 264 -15.96 -8.12 -7.99
CA ILE A 264 -16.11 -6.76 -8.52
C ILE A 264 -16.26 -6.81 -10.03
N PHE A 265 -15.39 -7.56 -10.70
CA PHE A 265 -15.42 -7.73 -12.15
C PHE A 265 -16.67 -8.47 -12.64
N ASP A 266 -17.41 -9.16 -11.78
CA ASP A 266 -18.71 -9.78 -12.10
C ASP A 266 -19.90 -8.81 -11.98
N LEU A 267 -19.74 -7.65 -11.34
CA LEU A 267 -20.77 -6.62 -11.30
C LEU A 267 -20.93 -5.95 -12.66
N LYS A 268 -22.16 -5.59 -13.03
CA LYS A 268 -22.47 -4.88 -14.29
C LYS A 268 -21.96 -3.42 -14.31
N ASN A 269 -21.67 -2.85 -13.15
CA ASN A 269 -21.14 -1.49 -13.01
C ASN A 269 -19.91 -1.26 -13.90
N PRO A 270 -19.73 -0.08 -14.50
CA PRO A 270 -18.51 0.25 -15.22
C PRO A 270 -17.28 0.12 -14.32
N LYS A 271 -16.17 -0.39 -14.87
CA LYS A 271 -14.90 -0.48 -14.15
C LYS A 271 -13.93 0.55 -14.67
N ILE A 272 -13.34 1.30 -13.75
CA ILE A 272 -12.24 2.22 -14.05
C ILE A 272 -10.98 1.63 -13.44
N ILE A 273 -10.05 1.24 -14.30
CA ILE A 273 -8.82 0.59 -13.88
C ILE A 273 -7.74 1.65 -13.66
N TYR A 274 -7.26 1.77 -12.42
CA TYR A 274 -6.02 2.51 -12.15
C TYR A 274 -4.82 1.55 -12.21
N LEU A 275 -3.65 2.09 -12.50
CA LEU A 275 -2.40 1.33 -12.50
C LEU A 275 -1.68 1.53 -11.17
N SER A 276 -1.37 0.42 -10.49
CA SER A 276 -0.65 0.44 -9.22
C SER A 276 0.86 0.27 -9.40
N THR A 277 1.59 0.31 -8.29
CA THR A 277 3.02 -0.03 -8.25
C THR A 277 3.29 -1.53 -8.47
N HIS A 278 2.27 -2.37 -8.66
CA HIS A 278 2.46 -3.78 -8.98
C HIS A 278 3.18 -3.96 -10.34
N PRO A 279 4.18 -4.85 -10.47
CA PRO A 279 4.98 -4.95 -11.70
C PRO A 279 4.18 -5.20 -12.97
N LEU A 280 3.12 -6.01 -12.91
CA LEU A 280 2.25 -6.25 -14.08
C LEU A 280 1.49 -4.99 -14.53
N ASP A 281 1.10 -4.12 -13.60
CA ASP A 281 0.44 -2.85 -13.93
C ASP A 281 1.43 -1.88 -14.57
N GLN A 282 2.68 -1.85 -14.09
CA GLN A 282 3.74 -1.03 -14.68
C GLN A 282 4.08 -1.48 -16.10
N ILE A 283 4.19 -2.79 -16.34
CA ILE A 283 4.40 -3.35 -17.69
C ILE A 283 3.21 -2.99 -18.60
N LEU A 284 1.98 -3.11 -18.08
CA LEU A 284 0.77 -2.73 -18.80
C LEU A 284 0.79 -1.24 -19.19
N GLY A 285 1.10 -0.37 -18.24
CA GLY A 285 1.19 1.08 -18.45
C GLY A 285 2.25 1.42 -19.49
N ALA A 286 3.48 0.93 -19.32
CA ALA A 286 4.56 1.18 -20.26
C ALA A 286 4.24 0.71 -21.69
N LYS A 287 3.51 -0.41 -21.83
CA LYS A 287 3.21 -1.00 -23.14
C LYS A 287 2.00 -0.40 -23.84
N PHE A 288 0.92 -0.16 -23.10
CA PHE A 288 -0.40 0.15 -23.68
C PHE A 288 -0.91 1.54 -23.33
N TYR A 289 -0.51 2.10 -22.18
CA TYR A 289 -1.01 3.40 -21.68
C TYR A 289 0.14 4.23 -21.09
N PRO A 290 1.11 4.69 -21.91
CA PRO A 290 2.32 5.35 -21.43
C PRO A 290 2.07 6.71 -20.73
N LYS A 291 0.86 7.27 -20.87
CA LYS A 291 0.42 8.49 -20.17
C LYS A 291 -0.29 8.21 -18.84
N ALA A 292 -0.67 6.96 -18.58
CA ALA A 292 -1.40 6.59 -17.38
C ALA A 292 -0.52 6.78 -16.14
N PRO A 293 -1.01 7.46 -15.09
CA PRO A 293 -0.25 7.59 -13.87
C PRO A 293 -0.19 6.25 -13.15
N ILE A 294 1.00 5.93 -12.62
CA ILE A 294 1.15 4.86 -11.62
C ILE A 294 0.78 5.46 -10.27
N LEU A 295 -0.29 4.96 -9.66
CA LEU A 295 -0.77 5.46 -8.37
C LEU A 295 -0.08 4.72 -7.22
N GLU A 296 0.51 5.50 -6.33
CA GLU A 296 1.10 5.02 -5.09
C GLU A 296 0.10 5.08 -3.94
N ASN A 297 0.28 4.23 -2.93
CA ASN A 297 -0.47 4.31 -1.68
C ASN A 297 0.46 4.27 -0.46
N PRO A 298 1.19 5.36 -0.17
CA PRO A 298 2.17 5.39 0.91
C PRO A 298 1.52 5.40 2.30
N SER A 299 0.23 5.74 2.41
CA SER A 299 -0.51 5.63 3.67
C SER A 299 -0.82 4.17 4.07
N LEU A 300 -0.69 3.23 3.13
CA LEU A 300 -1.11 1.83 3.26
C LEU A 300 -2.59 1.67 3.67
N ASN A 301 -3.40 2.70 3.41
CA ASN A 301 -4.84 2.76 3.67
C ASN A 301 -5.55 3.19 2.38
N VAL A 302 -6.80 2.76 2.16
CA VAL A 302 -7.62 3.15 1.00
C VAL A 302 -7.70 4.68 0.82
N ALA A 303 -7.64 5.46 1.90
CA ALA A 303 -7.68 6.92 1.85
C ALA A 303 -6.50 7.53 1.07
N GLY A 304 -5.27 7.02 1.22
CA GLY A 304 -4.12 7.57 0.49
C GLY A 304 -4.26 7.38 -1.02
N LEU A 305 -4.73 6.20 -1.42
CA LEU A 305 -5.02 5.94 -2.83
C LEU A 305 -6.18 6.81 -3.34
N ALA A 306 -7.22 7.03 -2.53
CA ALA A 306 -8.32 7.92 -2.88
C ALA A 306 -7.82 9.35 -3.16
N VAL A 307 -6.89 9.86 -2.36
CA VAL A 307 -6.27 11.17 -2.60
C VAL A 307 -5.51 11.19 -3.93
N SER A 308 -4.71 10.16 -4.23
CA SER A 308 -4.02 10.05 -5.54
C SER A 308 -5.00 10.00 -6.72
N ILE A 309 -6.10 9.24 -6.60
CA ILE A 309 -7.13 9.20 -7.63
C ILE A 309 -7.74 10.59 -7.83
N LEU A 310 -8.18 11.24 -6.75
CA LEU A 310 -8.81 12.57 -6.82
C LEU A 310 -7.86 13.62 -7.44
N GLN A 311 -6.57 13.57 -7.08
CA GLN A 311 -5.54 14.38 -7.73
C GLN A 311 -5.51 14.11 -9.26
N SER A 312 -5.45 12.85 -9.68
CA SER A 312 -5.46 12.47 -11.10
C SER A 312 -6.73 12.90 -11.83
N LEU A 313 -7.86 13.00 -11.13
CA LEU A 313 -9.12 13.53 -11.66
C LEU A 313 -9.16 15.07 -11.76
N GLY A 314 -8.12 15.77 -11.30
CA GLY A 314 -7.99 17.22 -11.38
C GLY A 314 -8.59 17.97 -10.17
N ALA A 315 -8.71 17.30 -9.02
CA ALA A 315 -9.10 17.96 -7.77
C ALA A 315 -7.99 18.93 -7.32
N GLU A 316 -8.39 20.13 -6.92
CA GLU A 316 -7.50 21.08 -6.24
C GLU A 316 -7.28 20.68 -4.78
N SER A 317 -8.31 20.11 -4.15
CA SER A 317 -8.30 19.75 -2.74
C SER A 317 -9.21 18.56 -2.47
N VAL A 318 -9.04 17.96 -1.29
CA VAL A 318 -9.81 16.81 -0.84
C VAL A 318 -10.40 17.02 0.55
N LEU A 319 -11.63 16.58 0.73
CA LEU A 319 -12.30 16.42 2.02
C LEU A 319 -12.30 14.94 2.39
N LEU A 320 -12.09 14.64 3.66
CA LEU A 320 -12.18 13.27 4.19
C LEU A 320 -13.38 13.19 5.12
N LYS A 321 -14.36 12.35 4.77
CA LYS A 321 -15.57 12.09 5.56
C LYS A 321 -15.67 10.61 5.89
N GLY A 322 -16.29 10.27 7.02
CA GLY A 322 -16.26 8.90 7.54
C GLY A 322 -14.84 8.38 7.75
N PHE A 323 -13.89 9.28 8.00
CA PHE A 323 -12.48 8.98 8.14
C PHE A 323 -11.98 9.52 9.47
N GLY A 324 -12.08 8.68 10.50
CA GLY A 324 -11.73 9.04 11.87
C GLY A 324 -11.24 7.82 12.64
N PHE A 325 -10.34 8.06 13.58
CA PHE A 325 -9.77 7.02 14.44
C PHE A 325 -10.43 7.01 15.83
N GLU A 326 -11.37 7.93 16.06
CA GLU A 326 -12.24 7.99 17.22
C GLU A 326 -13.34 6.94 17.08
N ARG A 327 -13.48 6.08 18.11
CA ARG A 327 -14.52 5.05 18.14
C ARG A 327 -15.56 5.41 19.17
N GLU A 328 -16.72 5.84 18.72
CA GLU A 328 -17.86 5.98 19.61
C GLU A 328 -18.29 4.61 20.13
N ARG A 329 -18.24 4.48 21.47
CA ARG A 329 -18.76 3.32 22.22
C ARG A 329 -18.13 1.99 21.83
N GLY A 330 -16.97 1.94 21.18
CA GLY A 330 -16.26 0.70 20.77
C GLY A 330 -16.55 0.22 19.34
N LYS A 331 -17.42 0.91 18.60
CA LYS A 331 -17.81 0.57 17.23
C LYS A 331 -16.63 0.73 16.26
N THR A 332 -16.44 -0.24 15.37
CA THR A 332 -15.29 -0.25 14.42
C THR A 332 -15.56 0.51 13.13
N HIS A 333 -16.80 0.47 12.63
CA HIS A 333 -17.24 1.04 11.35
C HIS A 333 -18.68 1.51 11.48
N CYS A 334 -19.14 2.41 10.61
CA CYS A 334 -20.54 2.81 10.50
C CYS A 334 -21.48 1.61 10.24
N ARG A 335 -22.79 1.85 10.40
CA ARG A 335 -23.87 0.90 10.12
C ARG A 335 -23.86 0.50 8.64
N SER A 336 -24.47 -0.64 8.35
CA SER A 336 -24.79 -1.04 6.97
C SER A 336 -23.56 -1.29 6.08
N THR A 337 -22.41 -1.45 6.72
CA THR A 337 -21.16 -1.86 6.07
C THR A 337 -21.20 -3.35 5.79
N GLY A 338 -20.37 -3.79 4.83
CA GLY A 338 -20.27 -5.21 4.51
C GLY A 338 -19.85 -6.10 5.67
N TYR A 339 -19.11 -5.53 6.62
CA TYR A 339 -18.79 -6.23 7.84
C TYR A 339 -20.02 -6.55 8.69
N GLU A 340 -20.93 -5.58 8.88
CA GLU A 340 -22.17 -5.83 9.63
C GLU A 340 -23.01 -6.90 8.92
N ARG A 341 -23.07 -6.87 7.58
CA ARG A 341 -23.73 -7.92 6.79
C ARG A 341 -23.11 -9.30 7.01
N TYR A 342 -21.80 -9.39 7.05
CA TYR A 342 -21.09 -10.63 7.32
C TYR A 342 -21.35 -11.13 8.76
N ASP A 343 -21.27 -10.24 9.75
CA ASP A 343 -21.45 -10.61 11.15
C ASP A 343 -22.87 -11.10 11.44
N ARG A 344 -23.87 -10.66 10.66
CA ARG A 344 -25.27 -11.10 10.79
C ARG A 344 -25.46 -12.62 10.68
N PHE A 345 -24.60 -13.32 9.94
CA PHE A 345 -24.66 -14.78 9.86
C PHE A 345 -24.31 -15.49 11.17
N PHE A 346 -23.63 -14.79 12.09
CA PHE A 346 -23.13 -15.36 13.35
C PHE A 346 -23.86 -14.80 14.57
N ILE A 347 -24.93 -14.03 14.37
CA ILE A 347 -25.76 -13.53 15.47
C ILE A 347 -26.67 -14.67 15.93
N ASP A 348 -26.74 -14.86 17.24
CA ASP A 348 -27.72 -15.74 17.88
C ASP A 348 -28.22 -15.11 19.20
N ARG A 349 -29.09 -15.81 19.94
CA ARG A 349 -29.64 -15.30 21.20
C ARG A 349 -28.58 -14.98 22.27
N LYS A 350 -27.39 -15.58 22.18
CA LYS A 350 -26.25 -15.41 23.10
C LYS A 350 -25.13 -14.54 22.51
N ARG A 351 -25.08 -14.38 21.19
CA ARG A 351 -24.07 -13.58 20.48
C ARG A 351 -24.72 -12.42 19.72
N SER A 352 -24.59 -11.21 20.28
CA SER A 352 -25.04 -9.98 19.64
C SER A 352 -23.99 -9.43 18.66
N LEU A 353 -24.41 -8.53 17.76
CA LEU A 353 -23.50 -7.69 16.96
C LEU A 353 -22.51 -6.93 17.83
N TYR A 354 -22.94 -6.54 19.04
CA TYR A 354 -22.09 -5.84 20.00
C TYR A 354 -20.86 -6.70 20.35
N ASN A 355 -21.06 -7.97 20.67
CA ASN A 355 -19.97 -8.87 21.05
C ASN A 355 -18.97 -9.14 19.90
N SER A 356 -19.41 -9.10 18.65
CA SER A 356 -18.55 -9.34 17.48
C SER A 356 -17.76 -8.10 17.03
N ARG A 357 -18.25 -6.89 17.31
CA ARG A 357 -17.74 -5.66 16.67
C ARG A 357 -17.26 -4.56 17.59
N TYR A 358 -17.39 -4.77 18.89
CA TYR A 358 -16.94 -3.82 19.89
C TYR A 358 -15.63 -4.29 20.48
N THR A 359 -14.55 -3.58 20.16
CA THR A 359 -13.20 -3.89 20.65
C THR A 359 -12.86 -2.99 21.84
N PRO A 360 -12.24 -3.51 22.93
CA PRO A 360 -11.77 -2.67 24.02
C PRO A 360 -10.79 -1.59 23.52
N GLU A 361 -10.96 -0.37 24.02
CA GLU A 361 -10.22 0.82 23.60
C GLU A 361 -8.70 0.68 23.80
N SER A 362 -8.28 -0.10 24.80
CA SER A 362 -6.87 -0.40 25.11
C SER A 362 -6.13 -1.16 24.01
N ARG A 363 -6.82 -1.91 23.14
CA ARG A 363 -6.20 -2.65 22.03
C ARG A 363 -5.90 -1.76 20.79
N TRP A 364 -6.26 -0.48 20.82
CA TRP A 364 -6.30 0.37 19.61
C TRP A 364 -5.41 1.62 19.62
N ARG A 365 -4.90 2.07 20.78
CA ARG A 365 -4.10 3.32 20.90
C ARG A 365 -2.86 3.42 19.98
N THR A 366 -2.52 2.37 19.24
CA THR A 366 -1.41 2.27 18.29
C THR A 366 -1.71 2.66 16.84
N ARG A 367 -2.90 3.21 16.50
CA ARG A 367 -3.28 3.51 15.10
C ARG A 367 -3.35 5.00 14.70
N THR A 368 -2.82 5.92 15.49
CA THR A 368 -2.81 7.38 15.24
C THR A 368 -1.91 7.80 14.05
N SER A 369 -1.08 6.89 13.51
CA SER A 369 -0.08 7.23 12.48
C SER A 369 -0.65 7.50 11.08
N VAL A 370 -1.81 6.97 10.70
CA VAL A 370 -2.29 7.05 9.30
C VAL A 370 -2.74 8.47 8.93
N LEU A 371 -3.46 9.16 9.82
CA LEU A 371 -3.84 10.56 9.59
C LEU A 371 -2.62 11.46 9.49
N GLU A 372 -1.65 11.27 10.38
CA GLU A 372 -0.40 12.03 10.38
C GLU A 372 0.42 11.77 9.10
N ILE A 373 0.47 10.52 8.64
CA ILE A 373 1.13 10.15 7.38
C ILE A 373 0.41 10.83 6.21
N LEU A 374 -0.91 10.78 6.15
CA LEU A 374 -1.70 11.41 5.09
C LEU A 374 -1.51 12.93 5.08
N GLN A 375 -1.59 13.59 6.24
CA GLN A 375 -1.37 15.04 6.34
C GLN A 375 0.04 15.45 5.92
N LYS A 376 1.06 14.65 6.24
CA LYS A 376 2.45 14.92 5.83
C LYS A 376 2.71 14.65 4.35
N TRP A 377 2.04 13.66 3.76
CA TRP A 377 2.31 13.20 2.39
C TRP A 377 1.38 13.81 1.32
N SER A 378 0.14 14.14 1.67
CA SER A 378 -0.94 14.39 0.69
C SER A 378 -0.51 15.31 -0.45
N PRO A 379 -0.61 14.88 -1.73
CA PRO A 379 -0.20 15.68 -2.88
C PRO A 379 -1.15 16.84 -3.21
N ILE A 380 -2.34 16.85 -2.61
CA ILE A 380 -3.33 17.93 -2.70
C ILE A 380 -3.79 18.32 -1.29
N GLN A 381 -4.26 19.55 -1.11
CA GLN A 381 -4.63 20.05 0.21
C GLN A 381 -5.81 19.25 0.79
N ILE A 382 -5.67 18.80 2.04
CA ILE A 382 -6.77 18.23 2.81
C ILE A 382 -7.49 19.38 3.52
N LEU A 383 -8.77 19.58 3.22
CA LEU A 383 -9.60 20.63 3.82
C LEU A 383 -10.39 20.10 5.02
N SER A 384 -10.72 21.00 5.95
CA SER A 384 -11.69 20.75 7.01
C SER A 384 -13.12 21.13 6.59
N GLU A 385 -13.25 22.17 5.77
CA GLU A 385 -14.52 22.77 5.35
C GLU A 385 -14.51 23.18 3.88
N ILE A 386 -15.69 23.47 3.34
CA ILE A 386 -15.89 23.91 1.95
C ILE A 386 -15.92 25.43 1.91
N ASP A 387 -15.23 26.05 0.95
CA ASP A 387 -15.32 27.49 0.69
C ASP A 387 -16.49 27.82 -0.25
N SER A 388 -17.02 29.04 -0.13
CA SER A 388 -17.94 29.71 -1.04
C SER A 388 -17.57 29.63 -2.53
N LYS A 389 -16.28 29.50 -2.85
CA LYS A 389 -15.76 29.40 -4.23
C LYS A 389 -15.86 28.00 -4.84
N THR A 390 -16.38 27.01 -4.10
CA THR A 390 -16.46 25.62 -4.56
C THR A 390 -17.42 25.48 -5.74
N GLN A 391 -16.95 24.78 -6.78
CA GLN A 391 -17.67 24.55 -8.02
C GLN A 391 -17.98 23.07 -8.19
N ALA A 392 -19.04 22.76 -8.94
CA ALA A 392 -19.40 21.38 -9.28
C ALA A 392 -18.22 20.66 -9.97
N PHE A 393 -17.97 19.42 -9.54
CA PHE A 393 -16.83 18.64 -10.01
C PHE A 393 -17.15 17.91 -11.31
N SER A 394 -16.97 18.58 -12.44
CA SER A 394 -17.26 18.05 -13.79
C SER A 394 -16.03 17.65 -14.60
N GLY A 395 -16.18 16.85 -15.65
CA GLY A 395 -15.15 16.60 -16.65
C GLY A 395 -13.95 15.81 -16.13
N TRP A 396 -14.14 15.05 -15.06
CA TRP A 396 -13.18 14.09 -14.53
C TRP A 396 -13.02 12.90 -15.49
N GLU A 397 -14.06 12.60 -16.27
CA GLU A 397 -14.09 11.58 -17.32
C GLU A 397 -13.05 11.84 -18.41
N ASN A 398 -12.60 13.08 -18.57
CA ASN A 398 -11.53 13.43 -19.50
C ASN A 398 -10.19 12.80 -19.13
N SER A 399 -10.02 12.31 -17.89
CA SER A 399 -8.84 11.54 -17.44
C SER A 399 -8.84 10.09 -17.94
N LEU A 400 -9.98 9.62 -18.45
CA LEU A 400 -10.19 8.22 -18.80
C LEU A 400 -9.85 7.94 -20.26
N GLU A 401 -9.33 6.75 -20.51
CA GLU A 401 -9.03 6.24 -21.85
C GLU A 401 -9.78 4.93 -22.11
N SER A 402 -10.25 4.79 -23.35
CA SER A 402 -10.79 3.53 -23.88
C SER A 402 -9.66 2.57 -24.23
N TYR A 403 -9.99 1.29 -24.39
CA TYR A 403 -8.98 0.29 -24.75
C TYR A 403 -8.50 0.48 -26.18
N PRO A 404 -7.19 0.55 -26.45
CA PRO A 404 -6.68 0.52 -27.81
C PRO A 404 -6.92 -0.87 -28.40
N SER A 405 -7.02 -0.97 -29.73
CA SER A 405 -7.29 -2.23 -30.43
C SER A 405 -6.23 -3.32 -30.19
N SER A 406 -5.02 -2.92 -29.79
CA SER A 406 -3.93 -3.83 -29.46
C SER A 406 -4.00 -4.40 -28.04
N PHE A 407 -4.88 -3.88 -27.18
CA PHE A 407 -5.06 -4.32 -25.80
C PHE A 407 -6.01 -5.53 -25.71
N PRO A 408 -5.72 -6.54 -24.87
CA PRO A 408 -4.62 -6.66 -23.92
C PRO A 408 -3.35 -7.34 -24.47
N GLY A 409 -3.31 -7.61 -25.78
CA GLY A 409 -2.29 -8.46 -26.41
C GLY A 409 -2.49 -9.95 -26.13
N SER A 410 -1.66 -10.80 -26.76
CA SER A 410 -1.69 -12.26 -26.57
C SER A 410 -0.87 -12.69 -25.35
N GLY A 411 -1.11 -13.91 -24.87
CA GLY A 411 -0.31 -14.52 -23.81
C GLY A 411 1.17 -14.67 -24.21
N GLN A 412 1.43 -14.97 -25.48
CA GLN A 412 2.80 -14.97 -26.04
C GLN A 412 3.49 -13.60 -25.93
N ASN A 413 2.77 -12.50 -26.20
CA ASN A 413 3.33 -11.15 -26.07
C ASN A 413 3.72 -10.84 -24.62
N TRP A 414 2.86 -11.20 -23.66
CA TRP A 414 3.15 -11.05 -22.23
C TRP A 414 4.37 -11.86 -21.78
N ARG A 415 4.46 -13.13 -22.20
CA ARG A 415 5.64 -13.98 -21.91
C ARG A 415 6.93 -13.36 -22.43
N LYS A 416 6.93 -12.85 -23.66
CA LYS A 416 8.09 -12.20 -24.28
C LYS A 416 8.48 -10.89 -23.59
N LEU A 417 7.49 -10.07 -23.20
CA LEU A 417 7.74 -8.81 -22.48
C LEU A 417 8.37 -9.07 -21.12
N CYS A 418 7.81 -10.01 -20.35
CA CYS A 418 8.30 -10.31 -19.01
C CYS A 418 9.63 -11.06 -19.01
N SER A 419 9.94 -11.88 -20.03
CA SER A 419 11.24 -12.59 -20.11
C SER A 419 12.44 -11.66 -20.24
N GLY A 420 12.22 -10.41 -20.67
CA GLY A 420 13.27 -9.39 -20.76
C GLY A 420 13.52 -8.61 -19.47
N ILE A 421 12.82 -8.93 -18.37
CA ILE A 421 12.89 -8.20 -17.10
C ILE A 421 13.48 -9.12 -16.03
N SER A 422 14.77 -8.94 -15.72
CA SER A 422 15.51 -9.74 -14.74
C SER A 422 14.97 -9.59 -13.31
N GLU A 423 14.44 -8.40 -12.99
CA GLU A 423 14.02 -8.01 -11.64
C GLU A 423 12.56 -8.42 -11.32
N LEU A 424 11.90 -9.17 -12.21
CA LEU A 424 10.50 -9.54 -12.03
C LEU A 424 10.35 -10.48 -10.83
N PRO A 425 9.43 -10.23 -9.88
CA PRO A 425 9.23 -11.10 -8.73
C PRO A 425 9.02 -12.58 -9.10
N SER A 426 9.61 -13.47 -8.31
CA SER A 426 9.62 -14.92 -8.56
C SER A 426 8.21 -15.52 -8.72
N GLU A 427 7.23 -15.01 -7.96
CA GLU A 427 5.84 -15.46 -8.03
C GLU A 427 5.21 -15.16 -9.40
N ILE A 428 5.55 -14.00 -9.98
CA ILE A 428 5.10 -13.64 -11.33
C ILE A 428 5.77 -14.56 -12.33
N GLN A 429 7.10 -14.75 -12.25
CA GLN A 429 7.84 -15.62 -13.18
C GLN A 429 7.28 -17.04 -13.21
N ILE A 430 6.97 -17.62 -12.03
CA ILE A 430 6.43 -18.97 -11.89
C ILE A 430 5.03 -19.09 -12.51
N LEU A 431 4.17 -18.09 -12.27
CA LEU A 431 2.77 -18.15 -12.70
C LEU A 431 2.56 -17.72 -14.16
N LEU A 432 3.45 -16.89 -14.71
CA LEU A 432 3.31 -16.29 -16.02
C LEU A 432 3.01 -17.32 -17.14
N PRO A 433 3.73 -18.47 -17.26
CA PRO A 433 3.48 -19.43 -18.34
C PRO A 433 2.10 -20.09 -18.27
N ARG A 434 1.49 -20.14 -17.08
CA ARG A 434 0.17 -20.71 -16.85
C ARG A 434 -0.92 -19.67 -17.06
N GLU A 435 -0.82 -18.53 -16.39
CA GLU A 435 -1.89 -17.53 -16.34
C GLU A 435 -2.04 -16.77 -17.67
N THR A 436 -0.95 -16.56 -18.41
CA THR A 436 -1.01 -15.91 -19.74
C THR A 436 -1.77 -16.72 -20.80
N ARG A 437 -1.92 -18.04 -20.62
CA ARG A 437 -2.69 -18.89 -21.56
C ARG A 437 -4.15 -18.47 -21.68
N LEU A 438 -4.69 -17.78 -20.68
CA LEU A 438 -6.04 -17.20 -20.73
C LEU A 438 -6.20 -16.20 -21.88
N LEU A 439 -5.10 -15.59 -22.34
CA LEU A 439 -5.05 -14.61 -23.43
C LEU A 439 -4.60 -15.22 -24.76
N ASP A 440 -4.19 -16.48 -24.78
CA ASP A 440 -3.84 -17.14 -26.03
C ASP A 440 -5.13 -17.49 -26.81
N PRO A 441 -5.11 -17.47 -28.16
CA PRO A 441 -6.24 -17.91 -28.97
C PRO A 441 -6.64 -19.34 -28.58
N ARG A 442 -7.94 -19.62 -28.51
CA ARG A 442 -8.40 -21.01 -28.36
C ARG A 442 -8.06 -21.74 -29.66
N THR A 443 -7.09 -22.65 -29.60
CA THR A 443 -6.75 -23.59 -30.67
C THR A 443 -7.86 -24.61 -30.88
#